data_AF-A0A1M7FD80-F1
#
_entry.id   AF-A0A1M7FD80-F1
#
_cell.length_a   1.000
_cell.length_b   1.000
_cell.length_c   1.000
_cell.angle_alpha   90.00
_cell.angle_beta   90.00
_cell.angle_gamma   90.00
#
_symmetry.space_group_name_H-M   'P 1'
#
loop_
_entity.id
_entity.type
_entity.pdbx_description
1 polymer ?
#
loop_
_entity_poly.entity_id
_entity_poly.type
_entity_poly.pdbx_seq_one_letter_code
_entity_poly.pdbx_strand_id
1 'polypeptide(L)'
;MGQLKFEYMKTKHPKGLPYLFFTEMWERFGYYLILGIFVLYVIEPAGMKGGLGLPDKTADDIFGTYIALTYLTPFIGGFLADRVLGYIKSIYLGGILMAAGYIGMGVFKDLPLFYASLALIIIGNGFFKPTISTLLGNLYSEEPYKANKDSGYNIFYMGINIGAFICNIIAAFMRNKFGWGEAFITAGVGMLIGMVIFTIGRKHYIHAAQMKPVQEGDTKLSEILIKVFVPAIAAGAIGWFIPNNIFGSDSTDAFIFACVPVIYFYASLYFKAKPDEKASIGALLSVFLISMFFWAVFKQNGTALTRWANYYTDRSVPASLEKPLEGIYMVDGKSYEDKEVPVYDNQFRSQKDDNGDTKKEMGKDVYFKNISPGQRAALEKNPENKVYLYNTELFQSINPFWVIALTPVVVGFWALLRRKGKEPLTPTKIVLGLFISGLSCLVMVLAVMAGDNGSVKVSPLWLVASYGVITIGELCLSPMGLSFVSKLSPARITALMMGGFFLANSVGNKLSGILASTWYNYENKTNYFLVNFALLIFATLLGLSMLKRLNKIMKEKGH
;
A
#
# COMPACT_ATOMS: atom_id res chain seq x y z
N MET A 1 23.81 21.76 -43.44
CA MET A 1 23.32 21.87 -42.05
C MET A 1 22.05 21.05 -41.74
N GLY A 2 21.51 20.25 -42.69
CA GLY A 2 20.26 19.50 -42.51
C GLY A 2 20.39 18.03 -42.05
N GLN A 3 21.57 17.41 -42.14
CA GLN A 3 21.77 16.00 -41.77
C GLN A 3 22.11 15.79 -40.28
N LEU A 4 22.68 16.79 -39.59
CA LEU A 4 23.01 16.72 -38.15
C LEU A 4 21.80 16.80 -37.20
N LYS A 5 20.60 17.16 -37.71
CA LYS A 5 19.37 17.27 -36.90
C LYS A 5 18.52 15.99 -36.88
N PHE A 6 18.76 15.03 -37.78
CA PHE A 6 17.97 13.79 -37.85
C PHE A 6 18.53 12.63 -37.01
N GLU A 7 19.81 12.65 -36.62
CA GLU A 7 20.36 11.67 -35.67
C GLU A 7 19.93 11.93 -34.21
N TYR A 8 19.54 13.15 -33.87
CA TYR A 8 19.10 13.52 -32.52
C TYR A 8 17.70 13.01 -32.13
N MET A 9 16.98 12.36 -33.06
CA MET A 9 15.56 11.97 -32.93
C MET A 9 15.33 10.47 -32.75
N LYS A 10 16.29 9.75 -32.15
CA LYS A 10 16.05 8.44 -31.50
C LYS A 10 16.79 8.40 -30.17
N THR A 11 16.45 9.29 -29.23
CA THR A 11 16.97 9.17 -27.86
C THR A 11 16.34 7.94 -27.19
N LYS A 12 16.95 6.78 -27.39
CA LYS A 12 16.59 5.52 -26.75
C LYS A 12 16.79 5.67 -25.24
N HIS A 13 15.92 5.07 -24.44
CA HIS A 13 16.14 4.95 -23.00
C HIS A 13 17.43 4.15 -22.71
N PRO A 14 18.07 4.34 -21.53
CA PRO A 14 19.23 3.57 -21.12
C PRO A 14 18.95 2.07 -21.24
N LYS A 15 19.93 1.29 -21.71
CA LYS A 15 19.81 -0.19 -21.82
C LYS A 15 19.57 -0.86 -20.47
N GLY A 16 19.86 -0.18 -19.35
CA GLY A 16 19.55 -0.64 -18.00
C GLY A 16 18.07 -0.55 -17.62
N LEU A 17 17.29 0.34 -18.26
CA LEU A 17 15.88 0.57 -17.90
C LEU A 17 15.04 -0.72 -17.90
N PRO A 18 15.04 -1.58 -18.95
CA PRO A 18 14.20 -2.78 -18.96
C PRO A 18 14.52 -3.72 -17.79
N TYR A 19 15.80 -3.87 -17.43
CA TYR A 19 16.20 -4.73 -16.32
C TYR A 19 15.71 -4.18 -14.98
N LEU A 20 15.86 -2.87 -14.74
CA LEU A 20 15.34 -2.25 -13.52
C LEU A 20 13.80 -2.29 -13.47
N PHE A 21 13.14 -2.04 -14.60
CA PHE A 21 11.69 -2.14 -14.75
C PHE A 21 11.18 -3.53 -14.35
N PHE A 22 11.74 -4.60 -14.92
CA PHE A 22 11.27 -5.95 -14.64
C PHE A 22 11.65 -6.40 -13.22
N THR A 23 12.81 -5.96 -12.72
CA THR A 23 13.22 -6.21 -11.34
C THR A 23 12.23 -5.57 -10.35
N GLU A 24 11.83 -4.32 -10.57
CA GLU A 24 10.80 -3.64 -9.75
C GLU A 24 9.42 -4.27 -9.93
N MET A 25 9.02 -4.63 -11.16
CA MET A 25 7.74 -5.29 -11.43
C MET A 25 7.58 -6.57 -10.59
N TRP A 26 8.64 -7.38 -10.50
CA TRP A 26 8.65 -8.62 -9.72
C TRP A 26 8.67 -8.38 -8.21
N GLU A 27 9.39 -7.37 -7.73
CA GLU A 27 9.29 -6.99 -6.31
C GLU A 27 7.87 -6.52 -5.98
N ARG A 28 7.24 -5.73 -6.86
CA ARG A 28 5.88 -5.23 -6.65
C ARG A 28 4.86 -6.35 -6.75
N PHE A 29 5.09 -7.31 -7.63
CA PHE A 29 4.31 -8.54 -7.68
C PHE A 29 4.29 -9.21 -6.29
N GLY A 30 5.45 -9.43 -5.66
CA GLY A 30 5.50 -10.05 -4.34
C GLY A 30 4.86 -9.20 -3.23
N TYR A 31 5.14 -7.89 -3.22
CA TYR A 31 4.62 -6.97 -2.22
C TYR A 31 3.09 -6.87 -2.26
N TYR A 32 2.50 -6.66 -3.44
CA TYR A 32 1.04 -6.53 -3.59
C TYR A 32 0.32 -7.88 -3.46
N LEU A 33 0.97 -9.00 -3.80
CA LEU A 33 0.43 -10.34 -3.54
C LEU A 33 0.12 -10.50 -2.06
N ILE A 34 1.11 -10.21 -1.20
CA ILE A 34 0.92 -10.25 0.26
C ILE A 34 -0.20 -9.32 0.67
N LEU A 35 -0.22 -8.07 0.19
CA LEU A 35 -1.28 -7.13 0.56
C LEU A 35 -2.69 -7.65 0.23
N GLY A 36 -2.86 -8.44 -0.84
CA GLY A 36 -4.15 -9.00 -1.22
C GLY A 36 -4.60 -10.23 -0.44
N ILE A 37 -3.66 -11.03 0.08
CA ILE A 37 -4.00 -12.29 0.77
C ILE A 37 -3.75 -12.27 2.27
N PHE A 38 -2.98 -11.29 2.79
CA PHE A 38 -2.49 -11.29 4.17
C PHE A 38 -3.62 -11.38 5.20
N VAL A 39 -4.56 -10.42 5.19
CA VAL A 39 -5.65 -10.40 6.18
C VAL A 39 -6.53 -11.63 6.04
N LEU A 40 -6.81 -12.06 4.82
CA LEU A 40 -7.60 -13.26 4.55
C LEU A 40 -6.94 -14.51 5.15
N TYR A 41 -5.63 -14.69 4.94
CA TYR A 41 -4.87 -15.80 5.51
C TYR A 41 -4.81 -15.76 7.05
N VAL A 42 -4.61 -14.58 7.62
CA VAL A 42 -4.44 -14.42 9.07
C VAL A 42 -5.73 -14.73 9.83
N ILE A 43 -6.88 -14.31 9.30
CA ILE A 43 -8.20 -14.52 9.95
C ILE A 43 -8.82 -15.87 9.60
N GLU A 44 -8.42 -16.50 8.50
CA GLU A 44 -8.93 -17.80 8.09
C GLU A 44 -8.68 -18.83 9.20
N PRO A 45 -9.71 -19.55 9.67
CA PRO A 45 -9.56 -20.48 10.77
C PRO A 45 -8.49 -21.56 10.55
N ALA A 46 -7.79 -21.90 11.62
CA ALA A 46 -6.79 -22.96 11.60
C ALA A 46 -7.45 -24.30 11.25
N GLY A 47 -6.79 -25.09 10.40
CA GLY A 47 -7.26 -26.43 9.98
C GLY A 47 -8.04 -26.46 8.65
N MET A 48 -9.16 -25.73 8.50
CA MET A 48 -10.08 -25.94 7.35
C MET A 48 -9.47 -25.62 5.98
N LYS A 49 -8.84 -24.46 5.86
CA LYS A 49 -8.11 -24.05 4.65
C LYS A 49 -6.64 -23.75 4.94
N GLY A 50 -6.19 -23.95 6.18
CA GLY A 50 -4.79 -23.76 6.59
C GLY A 50 -4.37 -22.33 6.92
N GLY A 51 -5.31 -21.46 7.31
CA GLY A 51 -5.01 -20.11 7.82
C GLY A 51 -4.44 -20.10 9.24
N LEU A 52 -4.12 -18.90 9.76
CA LEU A 52 -3.55 -18.75 11.11
C LEU A 52 -4.61 -18.70 12.23
N GLY A 53 -5.87 -18.41 11.91
CA GLY A 53 -6.95 -18.33 12.89
C GLY A 53 -6.70 -17.27 14.00
N LEU A 54 -6.02 -16.18 13.68
CA LEU A 54 -5.84 -15.06 14.59
C LEU A 54 -7.09 -14.16 14.60
N PRO A 55 -7.36 -13.46 15.73
CA PRO A 55 -8.45 -12.51 15.79
C PRO A 55 -8.33 -11.42 14.72
N ASP A 56 -9.44 -10.99 14.14
CA ASP A 56 -9.41 -10.01 13.06
C ASP A 56 -8.78 -8.67 13.45
N LYS A 57 -9.02 -8.19 14.69
CA LYS A 57 -8.39 -6.97 15.21
C LYS A 57 -6.86 -7.09 15.23
N THR A 58 -6.35 -8.28 15.57
CA THR A 58 -4.92 -8.60 15.54
C THR A 58 -4.40 -8.61 14.11
N ALA A 59 -5.16 -9.16 13.15
CA ALA A 59 -4.79 -9.13 11.73
C ALA A 59 -4.67 -7.70 11.19
N ASP A 60 -5.63 -6.83 11.53
CA ASP A 60 -5.63 -5.41 11.15
C ASP A 60 -4.44 -4.65 11.76
N ASP A 61 -4.11 -4.94 13.02
CA ASP A 61 -2.98 -4.32 13.73
C ASP A 61 -1.62 -4.73 13.15
N ILE A 62 -1.43 -6.04 12.90
CA ILE A 62 -0.21 -6.56 12.26
C ILE A 62 -0.07 -5.97 10.86
N PHE A 63 -1.15 -5.94 10.08
CA PHE A 63 -1.14 -5.39 8.72
C PHE A 63 -0.77 -3.90 8.72
N GLY A 64 -1.39 -3.08 9.58
CA GLY A 64 -1.07 -1.66 9.70
C GLY A 64 0.38 -1.42 10.12
N THR A 65 0.89 -2.20 11.07
CA THR A 65 2.29 -2.13 11.52
C THR A 65 3.26 -2.54 10.42
N TYR A 66 2.97 -3.62 9.70
CA TYR A 66 3.75 -4.09 8.56
C TYR A 66 3.88 -3.00 7.48
N ILE A 67 2.76 -2.41 7.05
CA ILE A 67 2.82 -1.34 6.03
C ILE A 67 3.50 -0.09 6.60
N ALA A 68 3.27 0.27 7.86
CA ALA A 68 3.98 1.39 8.47
C ALA A 68 5.50 1.20 8.41
N LEU A 69 5.99 0.03 8.81
CA LEU A 69 7.42 -0.25 8.84
C LEU A 69 8.03 -0.38 7.44
N THR A 70 7.30 -0.89 6.44
CA THR A 70 7.77 -0.91 5.03
C THR A 70 7.89 0.48 4.40
N TYR A 71 7.31 1.52 5.01
CA TYR A 71 7.54 2.92 4.61
C TYR A 71 8.57 3.63 5.51
N LEU A 72 8.86 3.09 6.70
CA LEU A 72 9.88 3.60 7.60
C LEU A 72 11.29 3.11 7.24
N THR A 73 11.47 1.80 7.04
CA THR A 73 12.78 1.20 6.78
C THR A 73 13.47 1.66 5.50
N PRO A 74 12.79 2.06 4.40
CA PRO A 74 13.43 2.64 3.23
C PRO A 74 14.28 3.87 3.53
N PHE A 75 13.91 4.67 4.53
CA PHE A 75 14.72 5.82 4.93
C PHE A 75 16.10 5.38 5.44
N ILE A 76 16.14 4.34 6.26
CA ILE A 76 17.39 3.80 6.84
C ILE A 76 18.18 3.05 5.76
N GLY A 77 17.53 2.14 5.02
CA GLY A 77 18.19 1.31 4.02
C GLY A 77 18.73 2.10 2.83
N GLY A 78 18.01 3.14 2.39
CA GLY A 78 18.48 4.05 1.35
C GLY A 78 19.75 4.78 1.74
N PHE A 79 19.79 5.31 2.96
CA PHE A 79 21.00 5.95 3.47
C PHE A 79 22.18 4.98 3.55
N LEU A 80 21.96 3.78 4.08
CA LEU A 80 23.01 2.74 4.15
C LEU A 80 23.52 2.35 2.77
N ALA A 81 22.65 2.31 1.76
CA ALA A 81 23.04 2.08 0.37
C ALA A 81 23.88 3.23 -0.20
N ASP A 82 23.53 4.48 0.09
CA ASP A 82 24.25 5.67 -0.38
C ASP A 82 25.65 5.81 0.22
N ARG A 83 25.86 5.35 1.47
CA ARG A 83 27.07 5.69 2.25
C ARG A 83 27.93 4.52 2.70
N VAL A 84 27.39 3.31 2.77
CA VAL A 84 28.08 2.17 3.40
C VAL A 84 28.15 0.96 2.46
N LEU A 85 27.01 0.47 2.02
CA LEU A 85 26.92 -0.81 1.30
C LEU A 85 27.08 -0.66 -0.22
N GLY A 86 26.70 0.49 -0.77
CA GLY A 86 26.58 0.69 -2.21
C GLY A 86 25.30 0.07 -2.79
N TYR A 87 24.84 0.62 -3.92
CA TYR A 87 23.52 0.32 -4.46
C TYR A 87 23.31 -1.15 -4.84
N ILE A 88 24.32 -1.77 -5.47
CA ILE A 88 24.21 -3.15 -5.93
C ILE A 88 24.05 -4.12 -4.75
N LYS A 89 24.88 -3.98 -3.72
CA LYS A 89 24.84 -4.87 -2.55
C LYS A 89 23.54 -4.70 -1.78
N SER A 90 23.05 -3.47 -1.61
CA SER A 90 21.77 -3.21 -0.95
C SER A 90 20.58 -3.82 -1.71
N ILE A 91 20.57 -3.76 -3.05
CA ILE A 91 19.51 -4.42 -3.84
C ILE A 91 19.57 -5.94 -3.67
N TYR A 92 20.76 -6.56 -3.70
CA TYR A 92 20.88 -8.01 -3.44
C TYR A 92 20.44 -8.40 -2.03
N LEU A 93 20.93 -7.70 -1.02
CA LEU A 93 20.55 -7.94 0.38
C LEU A 93 19.03 -7.79 0.53
N GLY A 94 18.48 -6.70 0.02
CA GLY A 94 17.05 -6.42 0.09
C GLY A 94 16.21 -7.50 -0.58
N GLY A 95 16.56 -7.86 -1.81
CA GLY A 95 15.84 -8.87 -2.58
C GLY A 95 15.89 -10.27 -1.99
N ILE A 96 17.05 -10.69 -1.48
CA ILE A 96 17.21 -12.01 -0.83
C ILE A 96 16.44 -12.07 0.48
N LEU A 97 16.49 -11.01 1.31
CA LEU A 97 15.73 -10.95 2.57
C LEU A 97 14.22 -10.98 2.31
N MET A 98 13.73 -10.23 1.32
CA MET A 98 12.31 -10.28 0.92
C MET A 98 11.92 -11.66 0.42
N ALA A 99 12.72 -12.28 -0.46
CA ALA A 99 12.44 -13.63 -0.95
C ALA A 99 12.37 -14.65 0.19
N ALA A 100 13.33 -14.62 1.12
CA ALA A 100 13.36 -15.48 2.28
C ALA A 100 12.14 -15.26 3.20
N GLY A 101 11.74 -14.01 3.43
CA GLY A 101 10.56 -13.70 4.23
C GLY A 101 9.24 -14.11 3.56
N TYR A 102 9.10 -13.93 2.23
CA TYR A 102 7.92 -14.40 1.50
C TYR A 102 7.80 -15.94 1.53
N ILE A 103 8.90 -16.66 1.32
CA ILE A 103 8.93 -18.12 1.44
C ILE A 103 8.66 -18.54 2.89
N GLY A 104 9.28 -17.86 3.86
CA GLY A 104 9.10 -18.13 5.29
C GLY A 104 7.64 -17.99 5.72
N MET A 105 6.92 -16.97 5.24
CA MET A 105 5.48 -16.83 5.49
C MET A 105 4.64 -17.99 4.93
N GLY A 106 5.07 -18.60 3.83
CA GLY A 106 4.37 -19.74 3.25
C GLY A 106 4.68 -21.07 3.94
N VAL A 107 5.87 -21.19 4.54
CA VAL A 107 6.34 -22.42 5.18
C VAL A 107 6.00 -22.46 6.68
N PHE A 108 6.16 -21.34 7.38
CA PHE A 108 6.05 -21.29 8.83
C PHE A 108 4.68 -20.81 9.29
N LYS A 109 3.99 -21.66 10.06
CA LYS A 109 2.73 -21.33 10.74
C LYS A 109 2.92 -20.94 12.21
N ASP A 110 4.08 -21.27 12.78
CA ASP A 110 4.46 -20.85 14.12
C ASP A 110 4.61 -19.32 14.18
N LEU A 111 4.00 -18.70 15.20
CA LEU A 111 3.89 -17.24 15.28
C LEU A 111 5.25 -16.52 15.34
N PRO A 112 6.23 -16.93 16.18
CA PRO A 112 7.59 -16.40 16.14
C PRO A 112 8.22 -16.39 14.74
N LEU A 113 8.13 -17.51 14.01
CA LEU A 113 8.71 -17.62 12.67
C LEU A 113 7.92 -16.84 11.60
N PHE A 114 6.61 -16.72 11.77
CA PHE A 114 5.77 -15.83 10.95
C PHE A 114 6.17 -14.36 11.12
N TYR A 115 6.36 -13.90 12.36
CA TYR A 115 6.85 -12.54 12.63
C TYR A 115 8.28 -12.32 12.16
N ALA A 116 9.17 -13.32 12.30
CA ALA A 116 10.51 -13.25 11.74
C ALA A 116 10.47 -13.10 10.21
N SER A 117 9.57 -13.81 9.54
CA SER A 117 9.37 -13.71 8.09
C SER A 117 8.89 -12.30 7.67
N LEU A 118 7.95 -11.71 8.40
CA LEU A 118 7.54 -10.32 8.21
C LEU A 118 8.69 -9.33 8.42
N ALA A 119 9.50 -9.54 9.46
CA ALA A 119 10.67 -8.69 9.73
C ALA A 119 11.69 -8.74 8.58
N LEU A 120 11.94 -9.92 8.00
CA LEU A 120 12.80 -10.08 6.83
C LEU A 120 12.26 -9.28 5.63
N ILE A 121 10.94 -9.32 5.38
CA ILE A 121 10.32 -8.54 4.30
C ILE A 121 10.46 -7.05 4.56
N ILE A 122 10.19 -6.58 5.79
CA ILE A 122 10.29 -5.17 6.18
C ILE A 122 11.71 -4.64 5.99
N ILE A 123 12.72 -5.36 6.47
CA ILE A 123 14.13 -4.98 6.36
C ILE A 123 14.57 -5.05 4.89
N GLY A 124 14.19 -6.13 4.18
CA GLY A 124 14.53 -6.33 2.79
C GLY A 124 13.99 -5.24 1.87
N ASN A 125 12.71 -4.88 2.02
CA ASN A 125 12.09 -3.76 1.33
C ASN A 125 12.80 -2.44 1.64
N GLY A 126 13.26 -2.26 2.89
CA GLY A 126 14.03 -1.09 3.30
C GLY A 126 15.32 -0.90 2.51
N PHE A 127 16.05 -1.98 2.22
CA PHE A 127 17.26 -1.91 1.40
C PHE A 127 16.99 -1.86 -0.10
N PHE A 128 15.93 -2.52 -0.58
CA PHE A 128 15.69 -2.65 -2.01
C PHE A 128 15.06 -1.39 -2.61
N LYS A 129 13.91 -0.97 -2.05
CA LYS A 129 13.01 0.03 -2.63
C LYS A 129 13.63 1.41 -2.88
N PRO A 130 14.28 2.06 -1.89
CA PRO A 130 14.89 3.36 -2.12
C PRO A 130 16.06 3.25 -3.09
N THR A 131 16.78 2.13 -3.06
CA THR A 131 18.03 1.96 -3.79
C THR A 131 17.83 1.71 -5.28
N ILE A 132 16.89 0.86 -5.68
CA ILE A 132 16.60 0.61 -7.09
C ILE A 132 16.07 1.87 -7.78
N SER A 133 15.27 2.68 -7.07
CA SER A 133 14.75 3.96 -7.54
C SER A 133 15.88 5.00 -7.72
N THR A 134 16.86 5.03 -6.80
CA THR A 134 18.05 5.88 -6.93
C THR A 134 18.92 5.45 -8.09
N LEU A 135 19.14 4.15 -8.27
CA LEU A 135 19.92 3.60 -9.37
C LEU A 135 19.29 3.96 -10.74
N LEU A 136 17.97 3.87 -10.85
CA LEU A 136 17.24 4.36 -12.03
C LEU A 136 17.49 5.86 -12.25
N GLY A 137 17.36 6.67 -11.20
CA GLY A 137 17.60 8.11 -11.30
C GLY A 137 19.01 8.45 -11.80
N ASN A 138 20.02 7.70 -11.34
CA ASN A 138 21.40 7.86 -11.75
C ASN A 138 21.62 7.53 -13.24
N LEU A 139 20.98 6.47 -13.76
CA LEU A 139 21.03 6.15 -15.21
C LEU A 139 20.54 7.29 -16.10
N TYR A 140 19.53 8.03 -15.65
CA TYR A 140 19.00 9.20 -16.36
C TYR A 140 19.73 10.50 -16.03
N SER A 141 20.79 10.47 -15.21
CA SER A 141 21.59 11.65 -14.90
C SER A 141 22.78 11.81 -15.86
N GLU A 142 23.00 10.83 -16.74
CA GLU A 142 24.05 10.81 -17.76
C GLU A 142 23.52 11.32 -19.11
N GLU A 143 24.36 12.01 -19.90
CA GLU A 143 24.06 12.28 -21.32
C GLU A 143 24.16 10.97 -22.13
N PRO A 144 23.30 10.74 -23.15
CA PRO A 144 22.27 11.63 -23.69
C PRO A 144 20.87 11.44 -23.04
N TYR A 145 20.76 10.79 -21.89
CA TYR A 145 19.48 10.30 -21.36
C TYR A 145 18.71 11.31 -20.49
N LYS A 146 19.34 12.39 -20.04
CA LYS A 146 18.73 13.38 -19.12
C LYS A 146 17.36 13.89 -19.56
N ALA A 147 17.20 14.19 -20.85
CA ALA A 147 15.95 14.70 -21.40
C ALA A 147 14.77 13.71 -21.27
N ASN A 148 15.05 12.41 -21.15
CA ASN A 148 14.05 11.35 -21.10
C ASN A 148 13.77 10.84 -19.68
N LYS A 149 14.27 11.53 -18.64
CA LYS A 149 14.13 11.12 -17.23
C LYS A 149 12.68 10.90 -16.84
N ASP A 150 11.82 11.88 -17.03
CA ASP A 150 10.40 11.79 -16.64
C ASP A 150 9.66 10.67 -17.38
N SER A 151 9.93 10.52 -18.68
CA SER A 151 9.39 9.42 -19.47
C SER A 151 9.88 8.05 -18.96
N GLY A 152 11.15 7.95 -18.56
CA GLY A 152 11.72 6.77 -17.93
C GLY A 152 11.05 6.38 -16.61
N TYR A 153 10.81 7.37 -15.73
CA TYR A 153 10.08 7.16 -14.48
C TYR A 153 8.63 6.72 -14.74
N ASN A 154 7.97 7.25 -15.77
CA ASN A 154 6.62 6.80 -16.14
C ASN A 154 6.61 5.33 -16.61
N ILE A 155 7.60 4.91 -17.40
CA ILE A 155 7.76 3.50 -17.80
C ILE A 155 8.00 2.63 -16.57
N PHE A 156 8.93 3.03 -15.69
CA PHE A 156 9.21 2.30 -14.45
C PHE A 156 7.96 2.17 -13.56
N TYR A 157 7.20 3.25 -13.40
CA TYR A 157 5.94 3.26 -12.66
C TYR A 157 4.88 2.36 -13.27
N MET A 158 4.87 2.18 -14.60
CA MET A 158 3.99 1.21 -15.25
C MET A 158 4.31 -0.23 -14.84
N GLY A 159 5.59 -0.56 -14.64
CA GLY A 159 6.02 -1.86 -14.13
C GLY A 159 5.46 -2.15 -12.74
N ILE A 160 5.42 -1.13 -11.88
CA ILE A 160 4.81 -1.23 -10.54
C ILE A 160 3.34 -1.63 -10.63
N ASN A 161 2.58 -0.94 -11.49
CA ASN A 161 1.13 -1.19 -11.64
C ASN A 161 0.84 -2.53 -12.32
N ILE A 162 1.65 -2.95 -13.29
CA ILE A 162 1.53 -4.26 -13.92
C ILE A 162 1.77 -5.38 -12.90
N GLY A 163 2.82 -5.26 -12.07
CA GLY A 163 3.09 -6.21 -10.99
C GLY A 163 1.93 -6.29 -10.00
N ALA A 164 1.42 -5.13 -9.56
CA ALA A 164 0.27 -5.04 -8.65
C ALA A 164 -1.03 -5.63 -9.24
N PHE A 165 -1.27 -5.45 -10.53
CA PHE A 165 -2.46 -5.97 -11.21
C PHE A 165 -2.43 -7.49 -11.35
N ILE A 166 -1.30 -8.06 -11.80
CA ILE A 166 -1.19 -9.49 -12.12
C ILE A 166 -1.07 -10.35 -10.86
N CYS A 167 -0.48 -9.81 -9.78
CA CYS A 167 -0.14 -10.62 -8.61
C CYS A 167 -1.32 -11.34 -7.96
N ASN A 168 -2.48 -10.68 -7.81
CA ASN A 168 -3.65 -11.31 -7.16
C ASN A 168 -4.31 -12.36 -8.05
N ILE A 169 -4.16 -12.27 -9.38
CA ILE A 169 -4.64 -13.29 -10.32
C ILE A 169 -3.83 -14.58 -10.12
N ILE A 170 -2.50 -14.44 -10.01
CA ILE A 170 -1.62 -15.58 -9.72
C ILE A 170 -1.85 -16.09 -8.30
N ALA A 171 -2.03 -15.21 -7.31
CA ALA A 171 -2.32 -15.59 -5.93
C ALA A 171 -3.61 -16.43 -5.83
N ALA A 172 -4.66 -16.01 -6.53
CA ALA A 172 -5.92 -16.73 -6.65
C ALA A 172 -5.75 -18.15 -7.19
N PHE A 173 -5.05 -18.28 -8.32
CA PHE A 173 -4.72 -19.59 -8.89
C PHE A 173 -3.93 -20.46 -7.92
N MET A 174 -2.85 -19.91 -7.35
CA MET A 174 -1.96 -20.65 -6.45
C MET A 174 -2.69 -21.08 -5.17
N ARG A 175 -3.51 -20.21 -4.60
CA ARG A 175 -4.31 -20.50 -3.41
C ARG A 175 -5.36 -21.57 -3.66
N ASN A 176 -6.08 -21.47 -4.77
CA ASN A 176 -7.15 -22.42 -5.08
C ASN A 176 -6.61 -23.80 -5.44
N LYS A 177 -5.46 -23.86 -6.12
CA LYS A 177 -4.87 -25.12 -6.57
C LYS A 177 -3.98 -25.79 -5.53
N PHE A 178 -3.22 -25.01 -4.76
CA PHE A 178 -2.17 -25.54 -3.88
C PHE A 178 -2.36 -25.13 -2.42
N GLY A 179 -2.78 -23.90 -2.16
CA GLY A 179 -3.05 -23.41 -0.81
C GLY A 179 -2.40 -22.05 -0.51
N TRP A 180 -2.62 -21.55 0.72
CA TRP A 180 -2.08 -20.25 1.15
C TRP A 180 -0.55 -20.22 1.12
N GLY A 181 0.10 -21.30 1.55
CA GLY A 181 1.55 -21.36 1.67
C GLY A 181 2.24 -21.15 0.33
N GLU A 182 1.74 -21.82 -0.70
CA GLU A 182 2.23 -21.76 -2.06
C GLU A 182 1.97 -20.40 -2.72
N ALA A 183 0.86 -19.74 -2.37
CA ALA A 183 0.62 -18.36 -2.79
C ALA A 183 1.70 -17.41 -2.22
N PHE A 184 2.07 -17.53 -0.94
CA PHE A 184 3.17 -16.73 -0.35
C PHE A 184 4.54 -17.10 -0.94
N ILE A 185 4.82 -18.39 -1.13
CA ILE A 185 6.07 -18.85 -1.76
C ILE A 185 6.20 -18.28 -3.18
N THR A 186 5.08 -18.13 -3.91
CA THR A 186 5.07 -17.54 -5.25
C THR A 186 5.55 -16.09 -5.25
N ALA A 187 5.25 -15.29 -4.23
CA ALA A 187 5.83 -13.95 -4.07
C ALA A 187 7.36 -14.01 -3.90
N GLY A 188 7.86 -14.99 -3.14
CA GLY A 188 9.29 -15.22 -2.96
C GLY A 188 10.00 -15.66 -4.23
N VAL A 189 9.42 -16.60 -4.97
CA VAL A 189 9.90 -17.03 -6.29
C VAL A 189 9.91 -15.85 -7.26
N GLY A 190 8.85 -15.05 -7.29
CA GLY A 190 8.78 -13.82 -8.09
C GLY A 190 9.93 -12.87 -7.76
N MET A 191 10.20 -12.63 -6.47
CA MET A 191 11.33 -11.82 -6.03
C MET A 191 12.67 -12.40 -6.51
N LEU A 192 12.88 -13.72 -6.43
CA LEU A 192 14.10 -14.37 -6.95
C LEU A 192 14.24 -14.21 -8.47
N ILE A 193 13.15 -14.32 -9.22
CA ILE A 193 13.15 -14.03 -10.68
C ILE A 193 13.59 -12.58 -10.92
N GLY A 194 13.05 -11.63 -10.15
CA GLY A 194 13.49 -10.23 -10.19
C GLY A 194 15.00 -10.08 -9.94
N MET A 195 15.55 -10.83 -8.98
CA MET A 195 16.98 -10.82 -8.68
C MET A 195 17.84 -11.44 -9.79
N VAL A 196 17.36 -12.49 -10.46
CA VAL A 196 18.03 -13.06 -11.63
C VAL A 196 18.06 -12.04 -12.77
N ILE A 197 16.94 -11.36 -13.05
CA ILE A 197 16.85 -10.32 -14.07
C ILE A 197 17.80 -9.15 -13.75
N PHE A 198 17.82 -8.72 -12.48
CA PHE A 198 18.76 -7.72 -12.01
C PHE A 198 20.19 -8.16 -12.32
N THR A 199 20.57 -9.38 -11.95
CA THR A 199 21.91 -9.94 -12.15
C THR A 199 22.32 -9.94 -13.64
N ILE A 200 21.44 -10.42 -14.53
CA ILE A 200 21.68 -10.45 -15.98
C ILE A 200 21.91 -9.02 -16.52
N GLY A 201 21.14 -8.06 -16.02
CA GLY A 201 21.21 -6.66 -16.41
C GLY A 201 22.45 -5.91 -15.93
N ARG A 202 23.26 -6.47 -15.03
CA ARG A 202 24.32 -5.76 -14.28
C ARG A 202 25.25 -4.92 -15.14
N LYS A 203 25.71 -5.45 -16.27
CA LYS A 203 26.60 -4.74 -17.20
C LYS A 203 26.01 -3.43 -17.74
N HIS A 204 24.68 -3.27 -17.70
CA HIS A 204 23.96 -2.13 -18.25
C HIS A 204 23.68 -1.01 -17.25
N TYR A 205 23.94 -1.20 -15.96
CA TYR A 205 23.69 -0.16 -14.96
C TYR A 205 24.78 -0.03 -13.87
N ILE A 206 25.77 -0.92 -13.86
CA ILE A 206 26.85 -0.87 -12.84
C ILE A 206 27.62 0.46 -12.85
N HIS A 207 27.76 1.11 -14.01
CA HIS A 207 28.41 2.41 -14.14
C HIS A 207 27.64 3.53 -13.42
N ALA A 208 26.30 3.45 -13.39
CA ALA A 208 25.43 4.36 -12.66
C ALA A 208 25.31 4.03 -11.16
N ALA A 209 25.92 2.92 -10.73
CA ALA A 209 25.87 2.45 -9.35
C ALA A 209 26.98 3.04 -8.46
N GLN A 210 27.50 4.23 -8.79
CA GLN A 210 28.54 4.89 -8.02
C GLN A 210 27.96 5.65 -6.83
N MET A 211 28.50 5.39 -5.63
CA MET A 211 28.14 6.14 -4.44
C MET A 211 28.56 7.60 -4.60
N LYS A 212 27.68 8.52 -4.22
CA LYS A 212 27.99 9.96 -4.27
C LYS A 212 29.08 10.29 -3.25
N PRO A 213 30.07 11.12 -3.59
CA PRO A 213 31.09 11.56 -2.65
C PRO A 213 30.44 12.33 -1.49
N VAL A 214 30.99 12.18 -0.28
CA VAL A 214 30.52 12.92 0.90
C VAL A 214 30.83 14.39 0.70
N GLN A 215 29.81 15.24 0.77
CA GLN A 215 29.96 16.69 0.70
C GLN A 215 29.99 17.32 2.09
N GLU A 216 30.71 18.42 2.22
CA GLU A 216 30.79 19.17 3.47
C GLU A 216 29.41 19.77 3.81
N GLY A 217 28.86 19.42 4.98
CA GLY A 217 27.50 19.79 5.39
C GLY A 217 26.43 18.69 5.20
N ASP A 218 26.79 17.53 4.63
CA ASP A 218 25.89 16.37 4.58
C ASP A 218 25.48 15.93 6.00
N THR A 219 24.18 15.68 6.21
CA THR A 219 23.70 15.18 7.50
C THR A 219 24.23 13.76 7.73
N LYS A 220 24.97 13.55 8.82
CA LYS A 220 25.50 12.24 9.20
C LYS A 220 24.37 11.29 9.61
N LEU A 221 24.45 10.02 9.21
CA LEU A 221 23.46 9.00 9.64
C LEU A 221 23.35 8.92 11.14
N SER A 222 24.51 8.91 11.81
CA SER A 222 24.60 8.79 13.26
C SER A 222 23.83 9.90 13.94
N GLU A 223 23.86 11.12 13.40
CA GLU A 223 23.06 12.21 13.94
C GLU A 223 21.56 11.99 13.78
N ILE A 224 21.10 11.47 12.64
CA ILE A 224 19.66 11.19 12.44
C ILE A 224 19.22 10.01 13.31
N LEU A 225 20.00 8.93 13.36
CA LEU A 225 19.71 7.78 14.20
C LEU A 225 19.66 8.17 15.68
N ILE A 226 20.62 8.96 16.17
CA ILE A 226 20.68 9.38 17.57
C ILE A 226 19.60 10.42 17.89
N LYS A 227 19.35 11.41 17.02
CA LYS A 227 18.41 12.51 17.32
C LYS A 227 16.94 12.14 17.08
N VAL A 228 16.67 11.18 16.20
CA VAL A 228 15.30 10.81 15.81
C VAL A 228 14.96 9.40 16.28
N PHE A 229 15.74 8.39 15.90
CA PHE A 229 15.38 6.99 16.14
C PHE A 229 15.62 6.51 17.56
N VAL A 230 16.71 6.91 18.23
CA VAL A 230 16.97 6.49 19.62
C VAL A 230 15.86 6.99 20.56
N PRO A 231 15.48 8.29 20.56
CA PRO A 231 14.34 8.76 21.33
C PRO A 231 13.03 8.06 20.95
N ALA A 232 12.80 7.81 19.65
CA ALA A 232 11.60 7.12 19.18
C ALA A 232 11.53 5.66 19.67
N ILE A 233 12.64 4.93 19.63
CA ILE A 233 12.73 3.55 20.15
C ILE A 233 12.54 3.54 21.66
N ALA A 234 13.16 4.46 22.39
CA ALA A 234 12.99 4.56 23.84
C ALA A 234 11.53 4.88 24.21
N ALA A 235 10.91 5.86 23.55
CA ALA A 235 9.50 6.19 23.75
C ALA A 235 8.59 5.03 23.34
N GLY A 236 8.87 4.36 22.23
CA GLY A 236 8.12 3.19 21.80
C GLY A 236 8.25 2.00 22.74
N ALA A 237 9.42 1.77 23.32
CA ALA A 237 9.61 0.77 24.36
C ALA A 237 8.78 1.11 25.61
N ILE A 238 8.75 2.38 26.02
CA ILE A 238 7.85 2.84 27.09
C ILE A 238 6.41 2.50 26.73
N GLY A 239 5.94 2.88 25.52
CA GLY A 239 4.59 2.57 25.04
C GLY A 239 4.26 1.08 25.07
N TRP A 240 5.19 0.22 24.65
CA TRP A 240 5.02 -1.24 24.64
C TRP A 240 4.85 -1.83 26.04
N PHE A 241 5.58 -1.30 27.03
CA PHE A 241 5.58 -1.83 28.40
C PHE A 241 4.54 -1.15 29.32
N ILE A 242 3.68 -0.27 28.80
CA ILE A 242 2.56 0.29 29.58
C ILE A 242 1.53 -0.83 29.85
N PRO A 243 1.17 -1.09 31.12
CA PRO A 243 0.13 -2.06 31.44
C PRO A 243 -1.23 -1.68 30.82
N ASN A 244 -1.94 -2.69 30.32
CA ASN A 244 -3.31 -2.61 29.77
C ASN A 244 -3.51 -1.84 28.45
N ASN A 245 -2.45 -1.37 27.78
CA ASN A 245 -2.47 -0.54 26.56
C ASN A 245 -3.55 0.57 26.45
N ILE A 246 -3.12 1.77 26.09
CA ILE A 246 -3.95 2.97 26.03
C ILE A 246 -4.74 3.04 24.73
N PHE A 247 -4.13 2.63 23.62
CA PHE A 247 -4.66 2.79 22.26
C PHE A 247 -5.05 1.46 21.61
N GLY A 248 -5.34 0.44 22.43
CA GLY A 248 -5.98 -0.81 22.03
C GLY A 248 -5.05 -1.97 21.65
N SER A 249 -3.76 -1.71 21.44
CA SER A 249 -2.73 -2.76 21.37
C SER A 249 -1.35 -2.23 21.77
N ASP A 250 -0.51 -3.09 22.34
CA ASP A 250 0.86 -2.75 22.74
C ASP A 250 1.69 -2.22 21.55
N SER A 251 1.45 -2.77 20.36
CA SER A 251 2.11 -2.31 19.12
C SER A 251 1.65 -0.91 18.71
N THR A 252 0.39 -0.56 18.96
CA THR A 252 -0.17 0.76 18.66
C THR A 252 0.36 1.80 19.63
N ASP A 253 0.39 1.49 20.93
CA ASP A 253 1.00 2.33 21.95
C ASP A 253 2.46 2.59 21.64
N ALA A 254 3.23 1.53 21.38
CA ALA A 254 4.64 1.67 21.01
C ALA A 254 4.83 2.59 19.80
N PHE A 255 4.01 2.45 18.76
CA PHE A 255 4.11 3.29 17.57
C PHE A 255 3.73 4.75 17.83
N ILE A 256 2.64 5.01 18.56
CA ILE A 256 2.18 6.37 18.89
C ILE A 256 3.21 7.08 19.77
N PHE A 257 3.74 6.40 20.77
CA PHE A 257 4.78 6.97 21.63
C PHE A 257 6.06 7.23 20.84
N ALA A 258 6.46 6.34 19.92
CA ALA A 258 7.59 6.57 19.03
C ALA A 258 7.41 7.79 18.12
N CYS A 259 6.17 8.15 17.77
CA CYS A 259 5.86 9.34 16.97
C CYS A 259 6.06 10.66 17.74
N VAL A 260 5.95 10.68 19.07
CA VAL A 260 6.07 11.92 19.87
C VAL A 260 7.42 12.63 19.68
N PRO A 261 8.59 11.99 19.93
CA PRO A 261 9.87 12.65 19.74
C PRO A 261 10.15 12.97 18.26
N VAL A 262 9.63 12.16 17.34
CA VAL A 262 9.71 12.41 15.90
C VAL A 262 8.98 13.71 15.52
N ILE A 263 7.73 13.86 15.96
CA ILE A 263 6.92 15.06 15.68
C ILE A 263 7.59 16.28 16.30
N TYR A 264 8.09 16.15 17.54
CA TYR A 264 8.86 17.21 18.18
C TYR A 264 10.09 17.60 17.35
N PHE A 265 10.86 16.62 16.87
CA PHE A 265 12.04 16.88 16.04
C PHE A 265 11.68 17.66 14.78
N TYR A 266 10.68 17.21 14.01
CA TYR A 266 10.26 17.90 12.77
C TYR A 266 9.64 19.28 13.03
N ALA A 267 8.86 19.43 14.11
CA ALA A 267 8.35 20.73 14.53
C ALA A 267 9.50 21.67 14.92
N SER A 268 10.53 21.17 15.61
CA SER A 268 11.70 21.97 16.00
C SER A 268 12.47 22.52 14.80
N LEU A 269 12.45 21.83 13.65
CA LEU A 269 13.07 22.33 12.41
C LEU A 269 12.40 23.61 11.93
N TYR A 270 11.09 23.76 12.07
CA TYR A 270 10.37 24.99 11.73
C TYR A 270 10.73 26.14 12.67
N PHE A 271 10.86 25.88 13.96
CA PHE A 271 11.19 26.91 14.95
C PHE A 271 12.64 27.37 14.87
N LYS A 272 13.56 26.47 14.50
CA LYS A 272 15.00 26.74 14.31
C LYS A 272 15.36 27.20 12.89
N ALA A 273 14.40 27.22 11.97
CA ALA A 273 14.63 27.60 10.58
C ALA A 273 14.99 29.09 10.46
N LYS A 274 15.83 29.41 9.47
CA LYS A 274 16.06 30.80 9.06
C LYS A 274 14.75 31.41 8.52
N PRO A 275 14.54 32.73 8.64
CA PRO A 275 13.30 33.39 8.22
C PRO A 275 12.87 33.08 6.77
N ASP A 276 13.82 32.95 5.86
CA ASP A 276 13.63 32.65 4.43
C ASP A 276 13.28 31.18 4.15
N GLU A 277 13.71 30.24 4.99
CA GLU A 277 13.40 28.81 4.87
C GLU A 277 12.10 28.43 5.59
N LYS A 278 11.71 29.21 6.60
CA LYS A 278 10.59 28.91 7.52
C LYS A 278 9.26 28.71 6.79
N ALA A 279 8.99 29.51 5.76
CA ALA A 279 7.79 29.37 4.95
C ALA A 279 7.75 28.01 4.22
N SER A 280 8.87 27.61 3.62
CA SER A 280 8.98 26.35 2.86
C SER A 280 8.88 25.14 3.77
N ILE A 281 9.57 25.15 4.91
CA ILE A 281 9.48 24.08 5.93
C ILE A 281 8.05 23.98 6.47
N GLY A 282 7.41 25.10 6.78
CA GLY A 282 6.02 25.11 7.23
C GLY A 282 5.08 24.49 6.19
N ALA A 283 5.27 24.81 4.91
CA ALA A 283 4.50 24.23 3.81
C ALA A 283 4.68 22.71 3.70
N LEU A 284 5.92 22.22 3.83
CA LEU A 284 6.23 20.79 3.82
C LEU A 284 5.55 20.05 4.97
N LEU A 285 5.68 20.55 6.20
CA LEU A 285 5.04 19.95 7.39
C LEU A 285 3.51 19.92 7.26
N SER A 286 2.93 20.92 6.59
CA SER A 286 1.49 20.96 6.31
C SER A 286 1.07 19.82 5.38
N VAL A 287 1.84 19.58 4.31
CA VAL A 287 1.58 18.48 3.37
C VAL A 287 1.80 17.12 4.05
N PHE A 288 2.80 16.99 4.93
CA PHE A 288 3.00 15.77 5.71
C PHE A 288 1.78 15.47 6.55
N LEU A 289 1.29 16.45 7.31
CA LEU A 289 0.10 16.33 8.14
C LEU A 289 -1.12 15.85 7.35
N ILE A 290 -1.40 16.52 6.24
CA ILE A 290 -2.56 16.22 5.41
C ILE A 290 -2.45 14.84 4.73
N SER A 291 -1.24 14.44 4.31
CA SER A 291 -0.99 13.15 3.67
C SER A 291 -1.24 11.96 4.61
N MET A 292 -1.06 12.13 5.93
CA MET A 292 -1.33 11.08 6.92
C MET A 292 -2.78 10.60 6.85
N PHE A 293 -3.73 11.53 6.74
CA PHE A 293 -5.16 11.21 6.64
C PHE A 293 -5.52 10.48 5.34
N PHE A 294 -4.89 10.87 4.23
CA PHE A 294 -5.08 10.17 2.96
C PHE A 294 -4.66 8.71 3.07
N TRP A 295 -3.45 8.43 3.56
CA TRP A 295 -2.94 7.06 3.66
C TRP A 295 -3.69 6.22 4.71
N ALA A 296 -4.19 6.86 5.78
CA ALA A 296 -5.03 6.21 6.79
C ALA A 296 -6.33 5.64 6.22
N VAL A 297 -6.91 6.27 5.20
CA VAL A 297 -8.11 5.76 4.53
C VAL A 297 -7.74 4.90 3.31
N PHE A 298 -6.78 5.32 2.51
CA PHE A 298 -6.40 4.63 1.28
C PHE A 298 -5.91 3.20 1.52
N LYS A 299 -5.14 2.95 2.59
CA LYS A 299 -4.61 1.61 2.90
C LYS A 299 -5.61 0.66 3.55
N GLN A 300 -6.85 1.08 3.77
CA GLN A 300 -7.92 0.17 4.16
C GLN A 300 -8.32 -0.79 3.02
N ASN A 301 -7.73 -0.61 1.82
CA ASN A 301 -7.86 -1.55 0.72
C ASN A 301 -7.52 -2.99 1.15
N GLY A 302 -6.40 -3.21 1.85
CA GLY A 302 -6.00 -4.55 2.30
C GLY A 302 -6.62 -5.03 3.61
N THR A 303 -7.48 -4.22 4.25
CA THR A 303 -8.20 -4.58 5.48
C THR A 303 -9.71 -4.46 5.28
N ALA A 304 -10.31 -3.31 5.60
CA ALA A 304 -11.77 -3.12 5.62
C ALA A 304 -12.43 -3.37 4.25
N LEU A 305 -11.83 -2.93 3.15
CA LEU A 305 -12.39 -3.19 1.81
C LEU A 305 -12.19 -4.64 1.37
N THR A 306 -11.12 -5.30 1.81
CA THR A 306 -10.93 -6.75 1.59
C THR A 306 -11.96 -7.56 2.38
N ARG A 307 -12.26 -7.15 3.61
CA ARG A 307 -13.34 -7.70 4.43
C ARG A 307 -14.71 -7.47 3.81
N TRP A 308 -14.94 -6.27 3.26
CA TRP A 308 -16.15 -5.95 2.47
C TRP A 308 -16.31 -6.88 1.27
N ALA A 309 -15.24 -7.08 0.51
CA ALA A 309 -15.24 -8.01 -0.62
C ALA A 309 -15.54 -9.45 -0.18
N ASN A 310 -15.02 -9.88 0.97
CA ASN A 310 -15.18 -11.26 1.44
C ASN A 310 -16.62 -11.59 1.88
N TYR A 311 -17.21 -10.70 2.70
CA TYR A 311 -18.46 -11.00 3.44
C TYR A 311 -19.69 -10.22 2.95
N TYR A 312 -19.50 -9.03 2.37
CA TYR A 312 -20.59 -8.10 2.06
C TYR A 312 -20.85 -7.94 0.55
N THR A 313 -20.03 -8.57 -0.28
CA THR A 313 -20.11 -8.48 -1.74
C THR A 313 -20.56 -9.81 -2.34
N ASP A 314 -21.54 -9.77 -3.24
CA ASP A 314 -21.93 -10.95 -4.01
C ASP A 314 -20.84 -11.22 -5.05
N ARG A 315 -20.09 -12.29 -4.83
CA ARG A 315 -18.96 -12.70 -5.66
C ARG A 315 -19.34 -13.81 -6.63
N SER A 316 -20.62 -14.18 -6.73
CA SER A 316 -21.08 -15.22 -7.64
C SER A 316 -20.70 -14.90 -9.08
N VAL A 317 -20.20 -15.92 -9.76
CA VAL A 317 -19.79 -15.84 -11.17
C VAL A 317 -21.01 -16.10 -12.06
N PRO A 318 -21.16 -15.38 -13.18
CA PRO A 318 -22.20 -15.72 -14.16
C PRO A 318 -22.06 -17.16 -14.66
N ALA A 319 -23.18 -17.88 -14.82
CA ALA A 319 -23.19 -19.30 -15.24
C ALA A 319 -22.36 -19.61 -16.50
N SER A 320 -22.26 -18.65 -17.44
CA SER A 320 -21.45 -18.78 -18.66
C SER A 320 -19.94 -18.81 -18.42
N LEU A 321 -19.48 -18.30 -17.28
CA LEU A 321 -18.06 -18.19 -16.90
C LEU A 321 -17.63 -19.20 -15.85
N GLU A 322 -18.56 -19.94 -15.22
CA GLU A 322 -18.26 -20.91 -14.16
C GLU A 322 -17.29 -22.01 -14.63
N LYS A 323 -17.69 -22.81 -15.62
CA LYS A 323 -16.86 -23.93 -16.12
C LYS A 323 -15.50 -23.47 -16.69
N PRO A 324 -15.42 -22.41 -17.52
CA PRO A 324 -14.14 -21.90 -18.00
C PRO A 324 -13.20 -21.50 -16.86
N LEU A 325 -13.68 -20.78 -15.85
CA LEU A 325 -12.84 -20.32 -14.75
C LEU A 325 -12.50 -21.43 -13.76
N GLU A 326 -13.41 -22.38 -13.53
CA GLU A 326 -13.14 -23.57 -12.72
C GLU A 326 -12.03 -24.41 -13.34
N GLY A 327 -12.08 -24.64 -14.66
CA GLY A 327 -11.07 -25.42 -15.39
C GLY A 327 -9.65 -24.86 -15.29
N ILE A 328 -9.50 -23.58 -14.92
CA ILE A 328 -8.22 -22.91 -14.68
C ILE A 328 -8.02 -22.49 -13.22
N TYR A 329 -8.79 -23.04 -12.27
CA TYR A 329 -8.67 -22.78 -10.82
C TYR A 329 -8.87 -21.30 -10.40
N MET A 330 -9.60 -20.51 -11.19
CA MET A 330 -9.79 -19.07 -10.96
C MET A 330 -11.04 -18.71 -10.15
N VAL A 331 -11.76 -19.70 -9.62
CA VAL A 331 -12.98 -19.55 -8.81
C VAL A 331 -12.96 -20.45 -7.59
N ASP A 332 -13.56 -19.99 -6.49
CA ASP A 332 -13.79 -20.78 -5.27
C ASP A 332 -15.21 -21.33 -5.30
N GLY A 333 -15.35 -22.66 -5.41
CA GLY A 333 -16.65 -23.34 -5.48
C GLY A 333 -17.16 -23.70 -4.09
N LYS A 334 -18.39 -23.26 -3.74
CA LYS A 334 -19.02 -23.50 -2.44
C LYS A 334 -20.35 -24.25 -2.62
N SER A 335 -20.51 -25.42 -1.98
CA SER A 335 -21.79 -26.13 -1.93
C SER A 335 -22.70 -25.57 -0.84
N TYR A 336 -24.02 -25.64 -1.06
CA TYR A 336 -25.05 -25.22 -0.09
C TYR A 336 -25.48 -26.40 0.80
N GLU A 337 -24.53 -27.25 1.17
CA GLU A 337 -24.75 -28.43 2.01
C GLU A 337 -24.38 -28.13 3.47
N ASP A 338 -25.01 -28.88 4.39
CA ASP A 338 -24.60 -28.82 5.79
C ASP A 338 -23.32 -29.64 5.97
N LYS A 339 -22.29 -28.98 6.44
CA LYS A 339 -20.99 -29.58 6.74
C LYS A 339 -20.42 -28.95 8.00
N GLU A 340 -19.35 -29.53 8.51
CA GLU A 340 -18.63 -28.96 9.63
C GLU A 340 -17.99 -27.62 9.18
N VAL A 341 -18.49 -26.50 9.72
CA VAL A 341 -18.05 -25.12 9.39
C VAL A 341 -17.67 -24.35 10.66
N PRO A 342 -16.82 -23.32 10.56
CA PRO A 342 -16.48 -22.48 11.71
C PRO A 342 -17.71 -21.69 12.14
N VAL A 343 -17.89 -21.51 13.44
CA VAL A 343 -18.93 -20.63 13.98
C VAL A 343 -18.51 -19.18 13.79
N TYR A 344 -19.39 -18.38 13.20
CA TYR A 344 -19.17 -16.94 13.00
C TYR A 344 -20.23 -16.10 13.72
N ASP A 345 -19.80 -15.04 14.39
CA ASP A 345 -20.73 -14.07 14.98
C ASP A 345 -21.42 -13.17 13.94
N ASN A 346 -22.30 -12.27 14.40
CA ASN A 346 -23.06 -11.35 13.52
C ASN A 346 -22.17 -10.37 12.73
N GLN A 347 -20.89 -10.25 13.08
CA GLN A 347 -19.91 -9.42 12.38
C GLN A 347 -18.88 -10.25 11.59
N PHE A 348 -19.16 -11.53 11.34
CA PHE A 348 -18.32 -12.44 10.57
C PHE A 348 -16.94 -12.72 11.21
N ARG A 349 -16.84 -12.64 12.55
CA ARG A 349 -15.64 -13.09 13.28
C ARG A 349 -15.76 -14.54 13.66
N SER A 350 -14.73 -15.33 13.36
CA SER A 350 -14.65 -16.73 13.79
C SER A 350 -14.58 -16.81 15.31
N GLN A 351 -15.31 -17.77 15.88
CA GLN A 351 -15.37 -17.98 17.33
C GLN A 351 -14.40 -19.08 17.75
N LYS A 352 -13.82 -18.94 18.94
CA LYS A 352 -12.97 -19.95 19.56
C LYS A 352 -13.70 -20.65 20.71
N ASP A 353 -13.35 -21.90 20.97
CA ASP A 353 -13.80 -22.63 22.15
C ASP A 353 -12.93 -22.32 23.38
N ASP A 354 -13.24 -22.93 24.52
CA ASP A 354 -12.54 -22.71 25.78
C ASP A 354 -11.06 -23.16 25.74
N ASN A 355 -10.69 -24.00 24.78
CA ASN A 355 -9.31 -24.46 24.55
C ASN A 355 -8.54 -23.53 23.60
N GLY A 356 -9.19 -22.52 23.01
CA GLY A 356 -8.60 -21.59 22.04
C GLY A 356 -8.60 -22.11 20.60
N ASP A 357 -9.23 -23.25 20.35
CA ASP A 357 -9.42 -23.84 19.02
C ASP A 357 -10.64 -23.22 18.33
N THR A 358 -10.71 -23.32 17.00
CA THR A 358 -11.86 -22.80 16.26
C THR A 358 -13.12 -23.60 16.60
N LYS A 359 -14.13 -22.93 17.13
CA LYS A 359 -15.44 -23.52 17.39
C LYS A 359 -16.10 -23.87 16.05
N LYS A 360 -16.59 -25.09 15.92
CA LYS A 360 -17.26 -25.59 14.71
C LYS A 360 -18.71 -25.99 14.98
N GLU A 361 -19.53 -25.93 13.96
CA GLU A 361 -20.92 -26.40 13.97
C GLU A 361 -21.28 -27.06 12.62
N MET A 362 -22.34 -27.87 12.60
CA MET A 362 -22.92 -28.34 11.35
C MET A 362 -23.79 -27.24 10.76
N GLY A 363 -23.41 -26.75 9.57
CA GLY A 363 -24.13 -25.68 8.90
C GLY A 363 -23.58 -25.36 7.51
N LYS A 364 -24.02 -24.23 6.96
CA LYS A 364 -23.60 -23.76 5.63
C LYS A 364 -22.33 -22.90 5.71
N ASP A 365 -21.59 -22.85 4.61
CA ASP A 365 -20.43 -21.97 4.49
C ASP A 365 -20.78 -20.51 4.83
N VAL A 366 -19.85 -19.77 5.46
CA VAL A 366 -20.05 -18.37 5.88
C VAL A 366 -20.47 -17.46 4.73
N TYR A 367 -20.07 -17.79 3.49
CA TYR A 367 -20.53 -17.08 2.30
C TYR A 367 -22.06 -17.06 2.18
N PHE A 368 -22.78 -18.04 2.69
CA PHE A 368 -24.24 -18.08 2.56
C PHE A 368 -25.01 -17.40 3.69
N LYS A 369 -24.32 -16.83 4.69
CA LYS A 369 -24.96 -16.22 5.87
C LYS A 369 -25.91 -15.07 5.53
N ASN A 370 -25.51 -14.21 4.60
CA ASN A 370 -26.24 -13.00 4.17
C ASN A 370 -26.59 -13.00 2.66
N ILE A 371 -27.19 -14.10 2.18
CA ILE A 371 -27.78 -14.17 0.84
C ILE A 371 -29.26 -13.74 0.88
N SER A 372 -29.79 -13.27 -0.26
CA SER A 372 -31.21 -12.89 -0.34
C SER A 372 -32.15 -14.11 -0.15
N PRO A 373 -33.38 -13.91 0.32
CA PRO A 373 -34.37 -15.00 0.43
C PRO A 373 -34.62 -15.73 -0.90
N GLY A 374 -34.60 -15.00 -2.02
CA GLY A 374 -34.74 -15.58 -3.35
C GLY A 374 -33.57 -16.48 -3.75
N GLN A 375 -32.33 -16.05 -3.46
CA GLN A 375 -31.14 -16.90 -3.66
C GLN A 375 -31.18 -18.14 -2.77
N ARG A 376 -31.58 -17.98 -1.50
CA ARG A 376 -31.71 -19.11 -0.56
C ARG A 376 -32.70 -20.15 -1.07
N ALA A 377 -33.90 -19.74 -1.45
CA ALA A 377 -34.93 -20.65 -1.99
C ALA A 377 -34.48 -21.33 -3.30
N ALA A 378 -33.63 -20.69 -4.10
CA ALA A 378 -33.06 -21.31 -5.30
C ALA A 378 -32.00 -22.38 -4.98
N LEU A 379 -31.15 -22.12 -3.98
CA LEU A 379 -30.10 -23.05 -3.54
C LEU A 379 -30.65 -24.24 -2.75
N GLU A 380 -31.71 -24.05 -1.96
CA GLU A 380 -32.39 -25.13 -1.24
C GLU A 380 -33.00 -26.18 -2.20
N LYS A 381 -33.36 -25.79 -3.42
CA LYS A 381 -33.86 -26.73 -4.44
C LYS A 381 -32.78 -27.65 -4.99
N ASN A 382 -31.52 -27.22 -5.00
CA ASN A 382 -30.38 -27.99 -5.52
C ASN A 382 -29.14 -27.75 -4.64
N PRO A 383 -29.11 -28.26 -3.40
CA PRO A 383 -28.07 -27.93 -2.43
C PRO A 383 -26.67 -28.42 -2.82
N GLU A 384 -26.59 -29.48 -3.63
CA GLU A 384 -25.35 -30.07 -4.12
C GLU A 384 -24.65 -29.20 -5.18
N ASN A 385 -25.38 -28.31 -5.85
CA ASN A 385 -24.80 -27.44 -6.86
C ASN A 385 -23.86 -26.42 -6.23
N LYS A 386 -22.61 -26.42 -6.69
CA LYS A 386 -21.60 -25.45 -6.26
C LYS A 386 -21.94 -24.07 -6.82
N VAL A 387 -21.89 -23.07 -5.95
CA VAL A 387 -21.83 -21.67 -6.35
C VAL A 387 -20.37 -21.29 -6.53
N TYR A 388 -19.98 -20.91 -7.75
CA TYR A 388 -18.62 -20.47 -8.04
C TYR A 388 -18.46 -18.99 -7.77
N LEU A 389 -17.41 -18.64 -7.03
CA LEU A 389 -17.15 -17.28 -6.58
C LEU A 389 -15.86 -16.74 -7.17
N TYR A 390 -15.87 -15.47 -7.58
CA TYR A 390 -14.63 -14.73 -7.79
C TYR A 390 -13.85 -14.67 -6.48
N ASN A 391 -12.54 -14.92 -6.53
CA ASN A 391 -11.68 -14.88 -5.36
C ASN A 391 -11.57 -13.47 -4.78
N THR A 392 -11.62 -13.35 -3.45
CA THR A 392 -11.68 -12.06 -2.74
C THR A 392 -10.47 -11.17 -3.02
N GLU A 393 -9.28 -11.76 -3.10
CA GLU A 393 -8.02 -11.07 -3.36
C GLU A 393 -7.98 -10.37 -4.74
N LEU A 394 -8.79 -10.80 -5.71
CA LEU A 394 -8.86 -10.16 -7.04
C LEU A 394 -9.33 -8.70 -6.97
N PHE A 395 -10.09 -8.34 -5.94
CA PHE A 395 -10.55 -6.97 -5.75
C PHE A 395 -9.39 -5.99 -5.49
N GLN A 396 -8.22 -6.47 -5.02
CA GLN A 396 -7.02 -5.62 -4.91
C GLN A 396 -6.43 -5.23 -6.26
N SER A 397 -6.72 -5.97 -7.34
CA SER A 397 -6.27 -5.62 -8.70
C SER A 397 -7.12 -4.51 -9.33
N ILE A 398 -8.23 -4.11 -8.71
CA ILE A 398 -9.11 -3.04 -9.24
C ILE A 398 -8.41 -1.67 -9.19
N ASN A 399 -7.71 -1.34 -8.10
CA ASN A 399 -6.97 -0.07 -8.01
C ASN A 399 -5.86 0.05 -9.07
N PRO A 400 -4.90 -0.89 -9.22
CA PRO A 400 -3.87 -0.76 -10.26
C PRO A 400 -4.47 -0.80 -11.68
N PHE A 401 -5.57 -1.52 -11.91
CA PHE A 401 -6.32 -1.41 -13.18
C PHE A 401 -6.79 0.03 -13.42
N TRP A 402 -7.43 0.66 -12.44
CA TRP A 402 -7.85 2.06 -12.54
C TRP A 402 -6.68 3.01 -12.70
N VAL A 403 -5.55 2.78 -12.04
CA VAL A 403 -4.34 3.60 -12.22
C VAL A 403 -3.91 3.55 -13.69
N ILE A 404 -3.80 2.36 -14.27
CA ILE A 404 -3.41 2.18 -15.68
C ILE A 404 -4.42 2.85 -16.62
N ALA A 405 -5.71 2.64 -16.39
CA ALA A 405 -6.78 3.15 -17.25
C ALA A 405 -6.96 4.68 -17.15
N LEU A 406 -6.87 5.24 -15.94
CA LEU A 406 -7.17 6.66 -15.67
C LEU A 406 -5.95 7.56 -15.76
N THR A 407 -4.71 7.04 -15.68
CA THR A 407 -3.51 7.89 -15.79
C THR A 407 -3.49 8.71 -17.08
N PRO A 408 -3.70 8.15 -18.29
CA PRO A 408 -3.73 8.95 -19.52
C PRO A 408 -4.84 10.01 -19.51
N VAL A 409 -5.99 9.69 -18.91
CA VAL A 409 -7.15 10.59 -18.82
C VAL A 409 -6.86 11.77 -17.89
N VAL A 410 -6.37 11.52 -16.68
CA VAL A 410 -6.07 12.54 -15.68
C VAL A 410 -4.89 13.42 -16.13
N VAL A 411 -3.83 12.82 -16.66
CA VAL A 411 -2.69 13.58 -17.22
C VAL A 411 -3.13 14.41 -18.42
N GLY A 412 -3.94 13.84 -19.31
CA GLY A 412 -4.52 14.55 -20.46
C GLY A 412 -5.37 15.74 -20.02
N PHE A 413 -6.20 15.58 -18.99
CA PHE A 413 -6.99 16.66 -18.40
C PHE A 413 -6.11 17.81 -17.89
N TRP A 414 -5.03 17.50 -17.16
CA TRP A 414 -4.08 18.52 -16.71
C TRP A 414 -3.36 19.20 -17.87
N ALA A 415 -2.98 18.46 -18.91
CA ALA A 415 -2.35 19.01 -20.10
C ALA A 415 -3.30 19.96 -20.86
N LEU A 416 -4.59 19.64 -20.94
CA LEU A 416 -5.61 20.52 -21.54
C LEU A 416 -5.76 21.83 -20.75
N LEU A 417 -5.78 21.77 -19.41
CA LEU A 417 -5.82 22.96 -18.57
C LEU A 417 -4.52 23.79 -18.69
N ARG A 418 -3.36 23.13 -18.79
CA ARG A 418 -2.07 23.79 -19.02
C ARG A 418 -2.05 24.59 -20.32
N ARG A 419 -2.55 24.01 -21.42
CA ARG A 419 -2.68 24.70 -22.72
C ARG A 419 -3.57 25.95 -22.64
N LYS A 420 -4.54 25.96 -21.71
CA LYS A 420 -5.41 27.11 -21.44
C LYS A 420 -4.87 28.07 -20.38
N GLY A 421 -3.66 27.85 -19.85
CA GLY A 421 -3.09 28.64 -18.74
C GLY A 421 -3.84 28.51 -17.42
N LYS A 422 -4.66 27.46 -17.25
CA LYS A 422 -5.55 27.23 -16.09
C LYS A 422 -5.18 25.99 -15.28
N GLU A 423 -3.99 25.43 -15.46
CA GLU A 423 -3.56 24.29 -14.64
C GLU A 423 -3.43 24.73 -13.17
N PRO A 424 -4.11 24.04 -12.24
CA PRO A 424 -3.98 24.35 -10.82
C PRO A 424 -2.57 24.01 -10.31
N LEU A 425 -2.12 24.76 -9.31
CA LEU A 425 -0.85 24.51 -8.64
C LEU A 425 -0.88 23.18 -7.86
N THR A 426 0.30 22.65 -7.58
CA THR A 426 0.51 21.38 -6.86
C THR A 426 -0.32 21.26 -5.56
N PRO A 427 -0.35 22.27 -4.66
CA PRO A 427 -1.19 22.21 -3.46
C PRO A 427 -2.68 22.08 -3.77
N THR A 428 -3.18 22.80 -4.78
CA THR A 428 -4.59 22.73 -5.20
C THR A 428 -4.94 21.33 -5.70
N LYS A 429 -4.06 20.67 -6.45
CA LYS A 429 -4.26 19.29 -6.90
C LYS A 429 -4.30 18.30 -5.72
N ILE A 430 -3.42 18.46 -4.74
CA ILE A 430 -3.42 17.64 -3.51
C ILE A 430 -4.76 17.79 -2.77
N VAL A 431 -5.22 19.03 -2.55
CA VAL A 431 -6.49 19.30 -1.86
C VAL A 431 -7.69 18.72 -2.62
N LEU A 432 -7.71 18.86 -3.95
CA LEU A 432 -8.72 18.22 -4.79
C LEU A 432 -8.69 16.69 -4.67
N GLY A 433 -7.49 16.11 -4.64
CA GLY A 433 -7.31 14.66 -4.47
C GLY A 433 -7.90 14.14 -3.17
N LEU A 434 -7.72 14.86 -2.06
CA LEU A 434 -8.31 14.51 -0.76
C LEU A 434 -9.84 14.58 -0.78
N PHE A 435 -10.39 15.63 -1.39
CA PHE A 435 -11.83 15.79 -1.50
C PHE A 435 -12.45 14.64 -2.30
N ILE A 436 -11.86 14.32 -3.46
CA ILE A 436 -12.30 13.21 -4.31
C ILE A 436 -12.18 11.87 -3.56
N SER A 437 -11.10 11.68 -2.79
CA SER A 437 -10.94 10.49 -1.95
C SER A 437 -12.02 10.41 -0.87
N GLY A 438 -12.51 11.54 -0.34
CA GLY A 438 -13.68 11.55 0.53
C GLY A 438 -14.91 10.98 -0.17
N LEU A 439 -15.14 11.34 -1.43
CA LEU A 439 -16.29 10.85 -2.19
C LEU A 439 -16.30 9.33 -2.35
N SER A 440 -15.15 8.65 -2.38
CA SER A 440 -15.13 7.17 -2.43
C SER A 440 -15.67 6.53 -1.16
N CYS A 441 -15.54 7.20 0.00
CA CYS A 441 -16.15 6.75 1.25
C CYS A 441 -17.68 6.86 1.19
N LEU A 442 -18.22 7.90 0.53
CA LEU A 442 -19.67 8.02 0.32
C LEU A 442 -20.22 6.93 -0.60
N VAL A 443 -19.46 6.50 -1.61
CA VAL A 443 -19.83 5.33 -2.42
C VAL A 443 -19.99 4.09 -1.54
N MET A 444 -19.10 3.89 -0.56
CA MET A 444 -19.22 2.78 0.39
C MET A 444 -20.38 2.96 1.37
N VAL A 445 -20.69 4.18 1.81
CA VAL A 445 -21.91 4.45 2.60
C VAL A 445 -23.16 4.01 1.83
N LEU A 446 -23.27 4.37 0.55
CA LEU A 446 -24.38 3.94 -0.30
C LEU A 446 -24.41 2.42 -0.48
N ALA A 447 -23.25 1.77 -0.57
CA ALA A 447 -23.15 0.31 -0.60
C ALA A 447 -23.67 -0.34 0.69
N VAL A 448 -23.37 0.23 1.86
CA VAL A 448 -23.92 -0.24 3.15
C VAL A 448 -25.43 -0.10 3.19
N MET A 449 -25.97 1.04 2.76
CA MET A 449 -27.41 1.27 2.71
C MET A 449 -28.11 0.32 1.74
N ALA A 450 -27.51 0.08 0.56
CA ALA A 450 -28.06 -0.84 -0.43
C ALA A 450 -28.10 -2.31 0.05
N GLY A 451 -27.17 -2.70 0.92
CA GLY A 451 -27.10 -4.03 1.52
C GLY A 451 -27.82 -4.17 2.86
N ASP A 452 -28.55 -3.14 3.29
CA ASP A 452 -29.18 -3.06 4.62
C ASP A 452 -28.19 -3.42 5.73
N ASN A 453 -27.07 -2.69 5.79
CA ASN A 453 -25.98 -2.93 6.74
C ASN A 453 -25.33 -4.34 6.65
N GLY A 454 -25.45 -4.99 5.51
CA GLY A 454 -24.88 -6.31 5.25
C GLY A 454 -25.81 -7.47 5.55
N SER A 455 -27.08 -7.22 5.86
CA SER A 455 -28.14 -8.23 5.88
C SER A 455 -28.23 -8.98 4.54
N VAL A 456 -27.98 -8.29 3.44
CA VAL A 456 -27.88 -8.86 2.10
C VAL A 456 -26.60 -8.34 1.42
N LYS A 457 -25.90 -9.24 0.71
CA LYS A 457 -24.74 -8.86 -0.10
C LYS A 457 -25.11 -7.87 -1.21
N VAL A 458 -24.16 -7.01 -1.55
CA VAL A 458 -24.31 -6.04 -2.65
C VAL A 458 -23.43 -6.37 -3.85
N SER A 459 -23.74 -5.74 -4.98
CA SER A 459 -22.98 -5.89 -6.23
C SER A 459 -21.49 -5.51 -6.05
N PRO A 460 -20.56 -6.24 -6.71
CA PRO A 460 -19.14 -5.89 -6.73
C PRO A 460 -18.86 -4.53 -7.37
N LEU A 461 -19.82 -3.99 -8.15
CA LEU A 461 -19.70 -2.68 -8.78
C LEU A 461 -19.52 -1.53 -7.77
N TRP A 462 -20.00 -1.68 -6.52
CA TRP A 462 -19.76 -0.69 -5.47
C TRP A 462 -18.27 -0.56 -5.13
N LEU A 463 -17.57 -1.70 -5.02
CA LEU A 463 -16.12 -1.71 -4.81
C LEU A 463 -15.39 -1.19 -6.04
N VAL A 464 -15.81 -1.60 -7.25
CA VAL A 464 -15.23 -1.11 -8.51
C VAL A 464 -15.33 0.42 -8.59
N ALA A 465 -16.48 0.98 -8.27
CA ALA A 465 -16.72 2.43 -8.26
C ALA A 465 -15.93 3.13 -7.15
N SER A 466 -15.92 2.61 -5.92
CA SER A 466 -15.17 3.21 -4.81
C SER A 466 -13.67 3.25 -5.11
N TYR A 467 -13.10 2.14 -5.60
CA TYR A 467 -11.71 2.11 -6.06
C TYR A 467 -11.46 3.06 -7.24
N GLY A 468 -12.40 3.22 -8.17
CA GLY A 468 -12.28 4.17 -9.28
C GLY A 468 -12.18 5.62 -8.78
N VAL A 469 -13.09 6.01 -7.88
CA VAL A 469 -13.13 7.36 -7.30
C VAL A 469 -11.86 7.64 -6.48
N ILE A 470 -11.45 6.73 -5.58
CA ILE A 470 -10.26 6.96 -4.76
C ILE A 470 -8.98 7.00 -5.61
N THR A 471 -8.93 6.25 -6.72
CA THR A 471 -7.78 6.27 -7.65
C THR A 471 -7.65 7.61 -8.36
N ILE A 472 -8.76 8.27 -8.73
CA ILE A 472 -8.71 9.65 -9.24
C ILE A 472 -8.09 10.58 -8.18
N GLY A 473 -8.48 10.40 -6.91
CA GLY A 473 -7.89 11.13 -5.78
C GLY A 473 -6.39 10.88 -5.63
N GLU A 474 -5.97 9.61 -5.69
CA GLU A 474 -4.57 9.17 -5.64
C GLU A 474 -3.73 9.81 -6.75
N LEU A 475 -4.21 9.80 -8.00
CA LEU A 475 -3.52 10.39 -9.14
C LEU A 475 -3.34 11.92 -9.01
N CYS A 476 -4.15 12.58 -8.18
CA CYS A 476 -3.99 14.00 -7.87
C CYS A 476 -3.01 14.27 -6.72
N LEU A 477 -2.79 13.30 -5.82
CA LEU A 477 -2.00 13.46 -4.60
C LEU A 477 -0.61 12.83 -4.68
N SER A 478 -0.51 11.56 -5.09
CA SER A 478 0.69 10.73 -4.93
C SER A 478 1.91 11.25 -5.71
N PRO A 479 1.83 11.53 -7.03
CA PRO A 479 2.96 12.11 -7.78
C PRO A 479 3.32 13.52 -7.30
N MET A 480 2.32 14.24 -6.80
CA MET A 480 2.44 15.64 -6.40
C MET A 480 3.14 15.80 -5.06
N GLY A 481 2.94 14.88 -4.11
CA GLY A 481 3.58 14.90 -2.78
C GLY A 481 5.10 14.87 -2.85
N LEU A 482 5.68 13.88 -3.55
CA LEU A 482 7.14 13.78 -3.70
C LEU A 482 7.74 14.98 -4.47
N SER A 483 7.05 15.42 -5.52
CA SER A 483 7.44 16.61 -6.28
C SER A 483 7.47 17.85 -5.38
N PHE A 484 6.45 18.03 -4.54
CA PHE A 484 6.36 19.13 -3.59
C PHE A 484 7.52 19.13 -2.59
N VAL A 485 7.88 17.96 -2.06
CA VAL A 485 9.03 17.81 -1.15
C VAL A 485 10.32 18.19 -1.85
N SER A 486 10.57 17.67 -3.06
CA SER A 486 11.80 17.97 -3.79
C SER A 486 11.98 19.45 -4.12
N LYS A 487 10.88 20.17 -4.39
CA LYS A 487 10.89 21.57 -4.83
C LYS A 487 11.03 22.57 -3.68
N LEU A 488 10.42 22.29 -2.53
CA LEU A 488 10.40 23.23 -1.41
C LEU A 488 11.42 22.92 -0.31
N SER A 489 12.07 21.76 -0.35
CA SER A 489 13.08 21.43 0.65
C SER A 489 14.30 22.35 0.52
N PRO A 490 14.78 22.96 1.62
CA PRO A 490 16.08 23.62 1.61
C PRO A 490 17.18 22.61 1.26
N ALA A 491 18.16 23.03 0.45
CA ALA A 491 19.20 22.16 -0.08
C ALA A 491 19.90 21.34 1.03
N ARG A 492 20.17 21.97 2.17
CA ARG A 492 20.84 21.36 3.34
C ARG A 492 20.08 20.21 4.01
N ILE A 493 18.75 20.19 3.95
CA ILE A 493 17.90 19.23 4.68
C ILE A 493 16.95 18.45 3.76
N THR A 494 17.25 18.40 2.45
CA THR A 494 16.37 17.74 1.48
C THR A 494 16.19 16.25 1.77
N ALA A 495 17.27 15.54 2.13
CA ALA A 495 17.19 14.13 2.53
C ALA A 495 16.34 13.95 3.80
N LEU A 496 16.45 14.87 4.76
CA LEU A 496 15.68 14.84 6.00
C LEU A 496 14.19 15.10 5.77
N MET A 497 13.84 16.01 4.86
CA MET A 497 12.46 16.29 4.47
C MET A 497 11.85 15.11 3.69
N MET A 498 12.61 14.46 2.80
CA MET A 498 12.17 13.22 2.16
C MET A 498 11.91 12.12 3.19
N GLY A 499 12.79 11.97 4.19
CA GLY A 499 12.55 11.08 5.33
C GLY A 499 11.27 11.41 6.10
N GLY A 500 11.00 12.71 6.29
CA GLY A 500 9.79 13.18 6.98
C GLY A 500 8.51 12.84 6.22
N PHE A 501 8.56 12.89 4.89
CA PHE A 501 7.43 12.47 4.06
C PHE A 501 7.18 10.96 4.14
N PHE A 502 8.22 10.14 4.08
CA PHE A 502 8.07 8.68 4.26
C PHE A 502 7.56 8.32 5.66
N LEU A 503 8.01 9.05 6.67
CA LEU A 503 7.56 8.89 8.04
C LEU A 503 6.09 9.30 8.21
N ALA A 504 5.64 10.39 7.57
CA ALA A 504 4.23 10.74 7.53
C ALA A 504 3.39 9.63 6.85
N ASN A 505 3.86 9.08 5.73
CA ASN A 505 3.19 7.94 5.11
C ASN A 505 3.17 6.71 6.03
N SER A 506 4.27 6.43 6.74
CA SER A 506 4.35 5.36 7.75
C SER A 506 3.28 5.53 8.84
N VAL A 507 3.13 6.75 9.38
CA VAL A 507 2.09 7.07 10.37
C VAL A 507 0.70 6.87 9.79
N GLY A 508 0.44 7.39 8.58
CA GLY A 508 -0.83 7.17 7.90
C GLY A 508 -1.16 5.68 7.72
N ASN A 509 -0.17 4.86 7.36
CA ASN A 509 -0.36 3.42 7.20
C ASN A 509 -0.65 2.70 8.53
N LYS A 510 0.00 3.09 9.64
CA LYS A 510 -0.36 2.55 10.96
C LYS A 510 -1.77 2.97 11.36
N LEU A 511 -2.13 4.24 11.14
CA LEU A 511 -3.49 4.74 11.37
C LEU A 511 -4.53 3.95 10.56
N SER A 512 -4.19 3.48 9.36
CA SER A 512 -5.09 2.61 8.59
C SER A 512 -5.39 1.28 9.30
N GLY A 513 -4.41 0.66 9.97
CA GLY A 513 -4.63 -0.56 10.75
C GLY A 513 -5.46 -0.29 12.01
N ILE A 514 -5.20 0.81 12.69
CA ILE A 514 -5.98 1.25 13.86
C ILE A 514 -7.43 1.53 13.45
N LEU A 515 -7.65 2.25 12.35
CA LEU A 515 -8.99 2.50 11.83
C LEU A 515 -9.67 1.18 11.44
N ALA A 516 -8.97 0.25 10.79
CA ALA A 516 -9.51 -1.05 10.45
C ALA A 516 -9.93 -1.86 11.69
N SER A 517 -9.15 -1.85 12.78
CA SER A 517 -9.49 -2.58 14.00
C SER A 517 -10.74 -2.05 14.71
N THR A 518 -11.09 -0.78 14.51
CA THR A 518 -12.35 -0.20 15.02
C THR A 518 -13.59 -0.61 14.22
N TRP A 519 -13.44 -1.29 13.07
CA TRP A 519 -14.55 -1.84 12.27
C TRP A 519 -15.62 -2.54 13.12
N TYR A 520 -15.16 -3.28 14.13
CA TYR A 520 -15.99 -4.11 14.99
C TYR A 520 -16.76 -3.34 16.08
N ASN A 521 -16.37 -2.10 16.33
CA ASN A 521 -17.02 -1.24 17.32
C ASN A 521 -18.29 -0.56 16.75
N TYR A 522 -18.52 -0.67 15.43
CA TYR A 522 -19.69 -0.09 14.76
C TYR A 522 -20.71 -1.17 14.44
N GLU A 523 -21.90 -1.08 15.04
CA GLU A 523 -23.04 -1.93 14.63
C GLU A 523 -23.46 -1.60 13.20
N ASN A 524 -23.63 -0.31 12.90
CA ASN A 524 -23.91 0.18 11.54
C ASN A 524 -22.62 0.60 10.82
N LYS A 525 -22.26 -0.12 9.76
CA LYS A 525 -21.06 0.12 8.93
C LYS A 525 -21.12 1.44 8.15
N THR A 526 -22.28 2.08 8.07
CA THR A 526 -22.41 3.46 7.56
C THR A 526 -21.57 4.41 8.39
N ASN A 527 -21.61 4.27 9.73
CA ASN A 527 -20.85 5.11 10.63
C ASN A 527 -19.35 4.92 10.45
N TYR A 528 -18.90 3.69 10.16
CA TYR A 528 -17.50 3.40 9.86
C TYR A 528 -17.00 4.19 8.64
N PHE A 529 -17.71 4.10 7.51
CA PHE A 529 -17.34 4.81 6.30
C PHE A 529 -17.56 6.34 6.41
N LEU A 530 -18.52 6.80 7.23
CA LEU A 530 -18.70 8.21 7.53
C LEU A 530 -17.54 8.79 8.36
N VAL A 531 -16.95 8.02 9.28
CA VAL A 531 -15.72 8.45 9.97
C VAL A 531 -14.56 8.59 8.99
N ASN A 532 -14.38 7.64 8.08
CA ASN A 532 -13.38 7.74 7.01
C ASN A 532 -13.64 8.95 6.10
N PHE A 533 -14.90 9.22 5.75
CA PHE A 533 -15.28 10.43 5.01
C PHE A 533 -14.93 11.70 5.78
N ALA A 534 -15.30 11.77 7.06
CA ALA A 534 -15.05 12.92 7.92
C ALA A 534 -13.55 13.21 8.07
N LEU A 535 -12.70 12.18 8.18
CA LEU A 535 -11.25 12.33 8.22
C LEU A 535 -10.69 12.97 6.94
N LEU A 536 -11.16 12.53 5.76
CA LEU A 536 -10.72 13.09 4.48
C LEU A 536 -11.27 14.49 4.23
N ILE A 537 -12.51 14.78 4.65
CA ILE A 537 -13.07 16.12 4.60
C ILE A 537 -12.35 17.05 5.56
N PHE A 538 -12.02 16.60 6.78
CA PHE A 538 -11.19 17.36 7.71
C PHE A 538 -9.83 17.70 7.09
N ALA A 539 -9.15 16.72 6.49
CA ALA A 539 -7.89 16.95 5.78
C ALA A 539 -8.05 17.91 4.59
N THR A 540 -9.17 17.82 3.87
CA THR A 540 -9.51 18.74 2.77
C THR A 540 -9.70 20.17 3.29
N LEU A 541 -10.48 20.36 4.35
CA LEU A 541 -10.73 21.67 4.97
C LEU A 541 -9.45 22.28 5.54
N LEU A 542 -8.62 21.45 6.19
CA LEU A 542 -7.30 21.85 6.65
C LEU A 542 -6.43 22.31 5.47
N GLY A 543 -6.40 21.54 4.38
CA GLY A 543 -5.70 21.90 3.15
C GLY A 543 -6.21 23.20 2.52
N LEU A 544 -7.53 23.39 2.44
CA LEU A 544 -8.16 24.62 1.95
C LEU A 544 -7.80 25.84 2.81
N SER A 545 -7.75 25.69 4.14
CA SER A 545 -7.39 26.77 5.06
C SER A 545 -5.96 27.28 4.82
N MET A 546 -5.06 26.39 4.37
CA MET A 546 -3.65 26.69 4.11
C MET A 546 -3.38 26.99 2.63
N LEU A 547 -4.35 26.74 1.73
CA LEU A 547 -4.14 26.71 0.29
C LEU A 547 -3.59 28.01 -0.29
N LYS A 548 -4.14 29.15 0.13
CA LYS A 548 -3.66 30.49 -0.31
C LYS A 548 -2.19 30.69 0.01
N ARG A 549 -1.77 30.30 1.22
CA ARG A 549 -0.38 30.40 1.68
C ARG A 549 0.52 29.43 0.93
N LEU A 550 0.11 28.17 0.78
CA LEU A 550 0.89 27.16 0.04
C LEU A 550 1.10 27.56 -1.42
N ASN A 551 0.06 28.06 -2.08
CA ASN A 551 0.14 28.54 -3.46
C ASN A 551 1.03 29.77 -3.61
N LYS A 552 1.02 30.70 -2.64
CA LYS A 552 1.93 31.85 -2.62
C LYS A 552 3.39 31.40 -2.54
N ILE A 553 3.71 30.49 -1.62
CA ILE A 553 5.07 29.96 -1.42
C ILE A 553 5.57 29.24 -2.68
N MET A 554 4.72 28.44 -3.33
CA MET A 554 5.08 27.77 -4.59
C MET A 554 5.45 28.76 -5.70
N LYS A 555 4.64 29.82 -5.87
CA LYS A 555 4.92 30.87 -6.86
C LYS A 555 6.22 31.62 -6.56
N GLU A 556 6.47 31.95 -5.30
CA GLU A 556 7.72 32.62 -4.87
C GLU A 556 8.97 31.78 -5.13
N LYS A 557 8.83 30.45 -5.17
CA LYS A 557 9.92 29.52 -5.51
C LYS A 557 9.97 29.16 -7.00
N GLY A 558 9.19 29.83 -7.85
CA GLY A 558 9.23 29.66 -9.31
C GLY A 558 8.55 28.38 -9.81
N HIS A 559 7.51 27.92 -9.11
CA HIS A 559 6.83 26.64 -9.41
C HIS A 559 5.31 26.71 -9.54
#